data_AF-A0A963S8X7-F1
#
_entry.id   AF-A0A963S8X7-F1
#
_cell.length_a   1.000
_cell.length_b   1.000
_cell.length_c   1.000
_cell.angle_alpha   90.00
_cell.angle_beta   90.00
_cell.angle_gamma   90.00
#
_symmetry.space_group_name_H-M   'P 1'
#
loop_
_entity.id
_entity.type
_entity.pdbx_description
1 polymer ?
#
loop_
_entity_poly.entity_id
_entity_poly.type
_entity_poly.pdbx_seq_one_letter_code
_entity_poly.pdbx_strand_id
1 'polypeptide(L)'
;MSLHGFFQNAYVTHDLDRAIDLCAGTTGIGDFAAADFELQLRTPSGDRPIQLRVATAWIGALQIELIQPVAGHVDPYVGGLPADTGDFTPRFHHVAVRRDDPEALADEIARMGLPIVFETGGSGISSTFVDAGKRMGHPIEFVCANPDGWAMLGWPNSN
;
A
#
# COMPACT_ATOMS: atom_id res chain seq x y z
N MET A 1 -11.21 -5.68 -14.37
CA MET A 1 -10.20 -5.55 -13.29
C MET A 1 -9.23 -6.71 -13.45
N SER A 2 -7.97 -6.43 -13.81
CA SER A 2 -6.91 -7.43 -13.94
C SER A 2 -5.90 -7.28 -12.81
N LEU A 3 -5.47 -8.40 -12.21
CA LEU A 3 -4.39 -8.43 -11.20
C LEU A 3 -3.02 -8.79 -11.80
N HIS A 4 -2.91 -8.82 -13.14
CA HIS A 4 -1.57 -8.92 -13.77
C HIS A 4 -0.71 -7.74 -13.32
N GLY A 5 0.54 -8.04 -12.93
CA GLY A 5 1.42 -7.05 -12.31
C GLY A 5 1.27 -6.96 -10.78
N PHE A 6 0.54 -7.87 -10.14
CA PHE A 6 0.54 -8.01 -8.68
C PHE A 6 1.96 -8.25 -8.16
N PHE A 7 2.37 -7.46 -7.16
CA PHE A 7 3.73 -7.53 -6.63
C PHE A 7 3.84 -7.25 -5.12
N GLN A 8 2.80 -6.74 -4.45
CA GLN A 8 2.87 -6.36 -3.04
C GLN A 8 1.66 -6.85 -2.26
N ASN A 9 1.90 -7.37 -1.06
CA ASN A 9 0.90 -7.54 -0.02
C ASN A 9 1.14 -6.52 1.08
N ALA A 10 0.13 -5.71 1.37
CA ALA A 10 0.19 -4.70 2.42
C ALA A 10 -0.59 -5.12 3.66
N TYR A 11 0.00 -4.90 4.82
CA TYR A 11 -0.59 -5.17 6.13
C TYR A 11 -0.52 -3.91 6.98
N VAL A 12 -1.56 -3.68 7.76
CA VAL A 12 -1.67 -2.55 8.68
C VAL A 12 -1.52 -3.05 10.12
N THR A 13 -0.83 -2.29 10.96
CA THR A 13 -0.58 -2.59 12.37
C THR A 13 -0.78 -1.35 13.25
N HIS A 14 -1.04 -1.56 14.54
CA HIS A 14 -1.00 -0.51 15.55
C HIS A 14 0.44 -0.10 15.93
N ASP A 15 1.43 -0.97 15.73
CA ASP A 15 2.83 -0.76 16.11
C ASP A 15 3.77 -1.37 15.05
N LEU A 16 4.46 -0.49 14.31
CA LEU A 16 5.33 -0.89 13.20
C LEU A 16 6.58 -1.62 13.69
N ASP A 17 7.21 -1.13 14.76
CA ASP A 17 8.49 -1.67 15.21
C ASP A 17 8.32 -3.11 15.72
N ARG A 18 7.26 -3.35 16.51
CA ARG A 18 6.93 -4.71 16.97
C ARG A 18 6.47 -5.63 15.83
N ALA A 19 5.81 -5.09 14.82
CA ALA A 19 5.43 -5.85 13.63
C ALA A 19 6.65 -6.26 12.79
N ILE A 20 7.62 -5.36 12.61
CA ILE A 20 8.90 -5.67 11.96
C ILE A 20 9.62 -6.79 12.71
N ASP A 21 9.77 -6.66 14.04
CA ASP A 21 10.44 -7.67 14.88
C ASP A 21 9.77 -9.05 14.76
N LEU A 22 8.44 -9.08 14.80
CA LEU A 22 7.66 -10.30 14.62
C LEU A 22 7.91 -10.93 13.24
N CYS A 23 7.81 -10.13 12.17
CA CYS A 23 7.95 -10.60 10.80
C CYS A 23 9.39 -11.07 10.51
N ALA A 24 10.39 -10.22 10.75
CA ALA A 24 11.80 -10.54 10.49
C ALA A 24 12.27 -11.78 11.29
N GLY A 25 11.85 -11.90 12.56
CA GLY A 25 12.28 -12.98 13.44
C GLY A 25 11.64 -14.35 13.16
N THR A 26 10.45 -14.39 12.55
CA THR A 26 9.65 -15.65 12.50
C THR A 26 9.27 -16.14 11.11
N THR A 27 9.40 -15.31 10.08
CA THR A 27 8.83 -15.61 8.76
C THR A 27 9.85 -15.72 7.62
N GLY A 28 11.13 -15.38 7.87
CA GLY A 28 12.16 -15.35 6.83
C GLY A 28 11.99 -14.21 5.83
N ILE A 29 11.09 -13.26 6.09
CA ILE A 29 11.03 -11.97 5.41
C ILE A 29 12.32 -11.23 5.75
N GLY A 30 13.05 -10.78 4.73
CA GLY A 30 14.36 -10.12 4.89
C GLY A 30 14.29 -8.81 5.66
N ASP A 31 15.38 -8.05 5.64
CA ASP A 31 15.46 -6.78 6.36
C ASP A 31 14.44 -5.77 5.82
N PHE A 32 13.69 -5.16 6.73
CA PHE A 32 12.73 -4.11 6.41
C PHE A 32 13.43 -2.75 6.31
N ALA A 33 13.12 -2.00 5.25
CA ALA A 33 13.46 -0.59 5.15
C ALA A 33 12.25 0.24 5.60
N ALA A 34 12.39 0.97 6.72
CA ALA A 34 11.34 1.78 7.31
C ALA A 34 11.53 3.28 7.07
N ALA A 35 10.42 3.99 6.84
CA ALA A 35 10.38 5.44 6.68
C ALA A 35 9.04 6.03 7.14
N ASP A 36 9.08 7.30 7.51
CA ASP A 36 7.90 8.08 7.88
C ASP A 36 7.46 8.92 6.68
N PHE A 37 6.15 8.99 6.46
CA PHE A 37 5.54 9.67 5.32
C PHE A 37 4.47 10.65 5.78
N GLU A 38 4.56 11.87 5.27
CA GLU A 38 3.47 12.86 5.30
C GLU A 38 2.96 13.05 3.87
N LEU A 39 1.71 12.68 3.62
CA LEU A 39 1.12 12.65 2.29
C LEU A 39 -0.17 13.46 2.24
N GLN A 40 -0.54 13.88 1.04
CA GLN A 40 -1.87 14.39 0.73
C GLN A 40 -2.63 13.36 -0.09
N LEU A 41 -3.72 12.85 0.49
CA LEU A 41 -4.64 11.93 -0.17
C LEU A 41 -5.69 12.73 -0.93
N ARG A 42 -5.78 12.52 -2.24
CA ARG A 42 -6.88 13.06 -3.06
C ARG A 42 -8.07 12.12 -2.90
N THR A 43 -9.09 12.55 -2.17
CA THR A 43 -10.32 11.75 -1.96
C THR A 43 -11.47 12.30 -2.80
N PRO A 44 -12.55 11.53 -3.04
CA PRO A 44 -13.77 12.07 -3.67
C PRO A 44 -14.39 13.26 -2.91
N SER A 45 -14.06 13.43 -1.62
CA SER A 45 -14.53 14.53 -0.77
C SER A 45 -13.57 15.72 -0.67
N GLY A 46 -12.46 15.70 -1.43
CA GLY A 46 -11.38 16.67 -1.37
C GLY A 46 -10.09 16.11 -0.75
N ASP A 47 -9.05 16.94 -0.75
CA ASP A 47 -7.73 16.54 -0.27
C ASP A 47 -7.69 16.40 1.25
N ARG A 48 -7.01 15.35 1.73
CA ARG A 48 -6.90 15.01 3.15
C ARG A 48 -5.46 14.65 3.50
N PRO A 49 -4.85 15.29 4.53
CA PRO A 49 -3.51 14.91 4.97
C PRO A 49 -3.54 13.58 5.72
N ILE A 50 -2.45 12.82 5.61
CA ILE A 50 -2.21 11.61 6.38
C ILE A 50 -0.75 11.51 6.78
N GLN A 51 -0.50 10.95 7.96
CA GLN A 51 0.82 10.54 8.42
C GLN A 51 0.85 9.02 8.59
N LEU A 52 1.84 8.37 7.99
CA LEU A 52 2.06 6.93 8.04
C LEU A 52 3.52 6.65 8.42
N ARG A 53 3.76 5.58 9.16
CA ARG A 53 5.06 4.90 9.15
C ARG A 53 4.92 3.67 8.26
N VAL A 54 5.88 3.43 7.40
CA VAL A 54 5.83 2.33 6.44
C VAL A 54 7.16 1.60 6.44
N ALA A 55 7.11 0.28 6.42
CA ALA A 55 8.28 -0.56 6.23
C ALA A 55 8.04 -1.58 5.12
N THR A 56 9.00 -1.70 4.21
CA THR A 56 8.93 -2.65 3.09
C THR A 56 10.08 -3.65 3.14
N ALA A 57 9.80 -4.89 2.73
CA ALA A 57 10.80 -5.92 2.51
C ALA A 57 10.47 -6.75 1.27
N TRP A 58 11.48 -7.15 0.50
CA TRP A 58 11.30 -7.97 -0.70
C TRP A 58 11.65 -9.44 -0.42
N ILE A 59 10.84 -10.35 -0.94
CA ILE A 59 11.05 -11.81 -0.93
C ILE A 59 10.92 -12.31 -2.36
N GLY A 60 12.05 -12.42 -3.06
CA GLY A 60 12.06 -12.69 -4.49
C GLY A 60 11.32 -11.59 -5.24
N ALA A 61 10.20 -11.94 -5.87
CA ALA A 61 9.37 -11.01 -6.66
C ALA A 61 8.19 -10.38 -5.89
N LEU A 62 8.01 -10.72 -4.61
CA LEU A 62 6.92 -10.21 -3.77
C LEU A 62 7.46 -9.21 -2.74
N GLN A 63 6.81 -8.06 -2.62
CA GLN A 63 7.04 -7.09 -1.55
C GLN A 63 6.04 -7.31 -0.42
N ILE A 64 6.52 -7.24 0.82
CA ILE A 64 5.69 -7.17 2.02
C ILE A 64 5.69 -5.73 2.54
N GLU A 65 4.52 -5.13 2.44
CA GLU A 65 4.04 -3.87 3.03
C GLU A 65 3.73 -3.95 4.53
N LEU A 66 4.41 -3.27 5.45
CA LEU A 66 3.91 -3.03 6.81
C LEU A 66 3.62 -1.53 7.01
N ILE A 67 2.42 -1.19 7.45
CA ILE A 67 1.94 0.19 7.57
C ILE A 67 1.41 0.44 8.99
N GLN A 68 1.85 1.51 9.62
CA GLN A 68 1.25 2.06 10.83
C GLN A 68 0.65 3.44 10.52
N PRO A 69 -0.68 3.59 10.53
CA PRO A 69 -1.33 4.88 10.47
C PRO A 69 -1.08 5.68 11.76
N VAL A 70 -0.61 6.92 11.63
CA VAL A 70 -0.20 7.75 12.78
C VAL A 70 -1.21 8.86 13.06
N ALA A 71 -1.57 9.64 12.04
CA ALA A 71 -2.45 10.79 12.20
C ALA A 71 -3.13 11.21 10.87
N GLY A 72 -4.12 12.10 10.97
CA GLY A 72 -4.85 12.61 9.81
C GLY A 72 -5.98 11.69 9.38
N HIS A 73 -6.22 11.58 8.07
CA HIS A 73 -7.30 10.76 7.50
C HIS A 73 -6.92 9.28 7.41
N VAL A 74 -6.83 8.63 8.58
CA VAL A 74 -6.41 7.23 8.72
C VAL A 74 -7.53 6.22 8.45
N ASP A 75 -8.78 6.67 8.34
CA ASP A 75 -9.97 5.82 8.15
C ASP A 75 -9.82 4.74 7.06
N PRO A 76 -9.17 4.99 5.90
CA PRO A 76 -9.01 3.96 4.89
C PRO A 76 -8.17 2.74 5.34
N TYR A 77 -7.29 2.91 6.33
CA TYR A 77 -6.33 1.87 6.75
C TYR A 77 -6.79 1.10 8.01
N VAL A 78 -7.55 1.75 8.89
CA VAL A 78 -7.78 1.22 10.25
C VAL A 78 -8.95 0.25 10.36
N GLY A 79 -9.77 0.11 9.31
CA GLY A 79 -11.02 -0.68 9.37
C GLY A 79 -10.81 -2.18 9.66
N GLY A 80 -9.63 -2.72 9.34
CA GLY A 80 -9.27 -4.12 9.61
C GLY A 80 -8.48 -4.35 10.90
N LEU A 81 -8.09 -3.28 11.61
CA LEU A 81 -7.26 -3.38 12.81
C LEU A 81 -8.04 -3.93 14.02
N PRO A 82 -7.37 -4.63 14.95
CA PRO A 82 -7.97 -5.03 16.22
C PRO A 82 -8.48 -3.81 17.00
N ALA A 83 -9.59 -3.98 17.74
CA ALA A 83 -10.08 -2.94 18.64
C ALA A 83 -9.12 -2.68 19.82
N ASP A 84 -8.39 -3.70 20.25
CA ASP A 84 -7.30 -3.56 21.22
C ASP A 84 -6.08 -2.94 20.54
N THR A 85 -5.76 -1.69 20.87
CA THR A 85 -4.60 -0.98 20.33
C THR A 85 -3.27 -1.55 20.81
N GLY A 86 -3.26 -2.41 21.83
CA GLY A 86 -2.09 -3.19 22.24
C GLY A 86 -1.78 -4.40 21.36
N ASP A 87 -2.75 -4.87 20.57
CA ASP A 87 -2.57 -5.95 19.59
C ASP A 87 -1.92 -5.40 18.31
N PHE A 88 -0.62 -5.63 18.18
CA PHE A 88 0.21 -5.21 17.04
C PHE A 88 0.26 -6.24 15.91
N THR A 89 -0.60 -7.26 15.93
CA THR A 89 -0.62 -8.28 14.88
C THR A 89 -1.00 -7.63 13.54
N PRO A 90 -0.13 -7.71 12.51
CA PRO A 90 -0.44 -7.12 11.20
C PRO A 90 -1.71 -7.71 10.59
N ARG A 91 -2.56 -6.86 10.02
CA ARG A 91 -3.82 -7.24 9.36
C ARG A 91 -3.73 -6.90 7.89
N PHE A 92 -4.05 -7.89 7.05
CA PHE A 92 -4.03 -7.71 5.61
C PHE A 92 -4.95 -6.56 5.20
N HIS A 93 -4.44 -5.64 4.39
CA HIS A 93 -5.13 -4.39 4.04
C HIS A 93 -5.40 -4.29 2.55
N HIS A 94 -4.40 -4.46 1.69
CA HIS A 94 -4.59 -4.45 0.24
C HIS A 94 -3.49 -5.22 -0.47
N VAL A 95 -3.68 -5.34 -1.79
CA VAL A 95 -2.61 -5.71 -2.73
C VAL A 95 -2.27 -4.52 -3.62
N ALA A 96 -1.01 -4.43 -4.03
CA ALA A 96 -0.59 -3.49 -5.07
C ALA A 96 -0.32 -4.19 -6.39
N VAL A 97 -0.75 -3.53 -7.46
CA VAL A 97 -0.65 -4.00 -8.83
C VAL A 97 0.01 -2.92 -9.68
N ARG A 98 1.11 -3.28 -10.33
CA ARG A 98 1.87 -2.38 -11.20
C ARG A 98 1.12 -2.06 -12.50
N ARG A 99 1.24 -0.81 -12.93
CA ARG A 99 0.98 -0.33 -14.29
C ARG A 99 2.13 0.58 -14.71
N ASP A 100 2.40 0.62 -16.01
CA ASP A 100 3.48 1.44 -16.58
C ASP A 100 2.96 2.75 -17.20
N ASP A 101 1.64 2.84 -17.44
CA ASP A 101 1.00 3.96 -18.13
C ASP A 101 -0.14 4.52 -17.25
N PRO A 102 0.07 5.70 -16.62
CA PRO A 102 -0.95 6.38 -15.82
C PRO A 102 -2.19 6.80 -16.62
N GLU A 103 -2.05 7.16 -17.90
CA GLU A 103 -3.19 7.58 -18.73
C GLU A 103 -4.08 6.37 -19.03
N ALA A 104 -3.47 5.25 -19.44
CA ALA A 104 -4.20 4.00 -19.65
C ALA A 104 -4.84 3.46 -18.36
N LEU A 105 -4.21 3.68 -17.19
CA LEU A 105 -4.77 3.32 -15.90
C LEU A 105 -6.08 4.07 -15.61
N ALA A 106 -6.17 5.37 -15.93
CA ALA A 106 -7.40 6.14 -15.74
C ALA A 106 -8.58 5.54 -16.51
N ASP A 107 -8.36 5.17 -17.78
CA ASP A 107 -9.36 4.49 -18.62
C ASP A 107 -9.67 3.07 -18.11
N GLU A 108 -8.69 2.36 -17.56
CA GLU A 108 -8.91 1.06 -16.90
C GLU A 108 -9.84 1.23 -15.69
N ILE A 109 -9.54 2.15 -14.78
CA ILE A 109 -10.34 2.43 -13.57
C ILE A 109 -11.77 2.79 -13.94
N ALA A 110 -11.97 3.70 -14.90
CA ALA A 110 -13.29 4.08 -15.37
C ALA A 110 -14.11 2.87 -15.86
N ARG A 111 -13.47 1.95 -16.60
CA ARG A 111 -14.10 0.70 -17.06
C ARG A 111 -14.37 -0.32 -15.95
N MET A 112 -13.64 -0.27 -14.82
CA MET A 112 -13.90 -1.19 -13.71
C MET A 112 -15.24 -0.93 -13.02
N GLY A 113 -15.71 0.33 -13.08
CA GLY A 113 -16.92 0.79 -12.41
C GLY A 113 -16.86 0.65 -10.89
N LEU A 114 -15.66 0.72 -10.31
CA LEU A 114 -15.44 0.64 -8.87
C LEU A 114 -15.16 2.04 -8.29
N PRO A 115 -15.64 2.34 -7.07
CA PRO A 115 -15.33 3.61 -6.42
C PRO A 115 -13.82 3.77 -6.19
N ILE A 116 -13.29 4.97 -6.41
CA ILE A 116 -11.96 5.36 -5.92
C ILE A 116 -12.08 5.65 -4.43
N VAL A 117 -11.20 5.06 -3.62
CA VAL A 117 -11.08 5.36 -2.19
C VAL A 117 -10.29 6.65 -2.02
N PHE A 118 -9.06 6.68 -2.56
CA PHE A 118 -8.21 7.86 -2.65
C PHE A 118 -7.10 7.64 -3.67
N GLU A 119 -6.39 8.71 -3.99
CA GLU A 119 -5.17 8.68 -4.78
C GLU A 119 -4.04 9.40 -4.05
N THR A 120 -2.81 8.96 -4.27
CA THR A 120 -1.59 9.60 -3.76
C THR A 120 -0.56 9.70 -4.89
N GLY A 121 0.38 10.63 -4.75
CA GLY A 121 1.49 10.75 -5.69
C GLY A 121 2.57 11.69 -5.21
N GLY A 122 3.77 11.52 -5.77
CA GLY A 122 4.96 12.26 -5.38
C GLY A 122 6.22 11.43 -5.65
N SER A 123 7.37 12.08 -5.75
CA SER A 123 8.67 11.40 -5.92
C SER A 123 8.71 10.40 -7.09
N GLY A 124 7.98 10.67 -8.17
CA GLY A 124 7.91 9.81 -9.34
C GLY A 124 7.02 8.57 -9.20
N ILE A 125 6.27 8.44 -8.11
CA ILE A 125 5.30 7.37 -7.85
C ILE A 125 3.89 7.96 -7.77
N SER A 126 2.90 7.24 -8.28
CA SER A 126 1.48 7.54 -8.13
C SER A 126 0.71 6.26 -7.85
N SER A 127 -0.24 6.34 -6.94
CA SER A 127 -1.10 5.23 -6.58
C SER A 127 -2.57 5.63 -6.60
N THR A 128 -3.41 4.74 -7.14
CA THR A 128 -4.87 4.88 -7.08
C THR A 128 -5.47 3.67 -6.39
N PHE A 129 -6.17 3.91 -5.28
CA PHE A 129 -6.86 2.88 -4.50
C PHE A 129 -8.32 2.79 -4.94
N VAL A 130 -8.78 1.59 -5.27
CA VAL A 130 -10.19 1.33 -5.61
C VAL A 130 -10.84 0.38 -4.61
N ASP A 131 -12.11 0.62 -4.30
CA ASP A 131 -12.90 -0.25 -3.44
C ASP A 131 -13.32 -1.51 -4.22
N ALA A 132 -12.58 -2.58 -4.00
CA ALA A 132 -12.92 -3.92 -4.46
C ALA A 132 -13.49 -4.80 -3.34
N GLY A 133 -13.96 -4.23 -2.23
CA GLY A 133 -14.42 -4.97 -1.05
C GLY A 133 -15.52 -6.00 -1.36
N LYS A 134 -16.47 -5.65 -2.25
CA LYS A 134 -17.53 -6.58 -2.69
C LYS A 134 -17.05 -7.69 -3.63
N ARG A 135 -15.84 -7.59 -4.18
CA ARG A 135 -15.26 -8.56 -5.14
C ARG A 135 -14.17 -9.41 -4.50
N MET A 136 -13.33 -8.80 -3.66
CA MET A 136 -12.10 -9.40 -3.10
C MET A 136 -12.03 -9.32 -1.57
N GLY A 137 -12.89 -8.54 -0.92
CA GLY A 137 -12.84 -8.31 0.53
C GLY A 137 -11.85 -7.23 0.99
N HIS A 138 -11.15 -6.58 0.05
CA HIS A 138 -10.16 -5.54 0.34
C HIS A 138 -10.03 -4.55 -0.84
N PRO A 139 -9.48 -3.34 -0.63
CA PRO A 139 -9.08 -2.43 -1.71
C PRO A 139 -7.97 -3.02 -2.59
N ILE A 140 -7.86 -2.51 -3.82
CA ILE A 140 -6.72 -2.76 -4.71
C ILE A 140 -6.02 -1.43 -4.95
N GLU A 141 -4.70 -1.42 -4.78
CA GLU A 141 -3.84 -0.30 -5.17
C GLU A 141 -3.30 -0.55 -6.58
N PHE A 142 -3.43 0.44 -7.46
CA PHE A 142 -2.73 0.47 -8.75
C PHE A 142 -1.59 1.46 -8.67
N VAL A 143 -0.36 0.98 -8.89
CA VAL A 143 0.87 1.77 -8.77
C VAL A 143 1.46 2.01 -10.15
N CYS A 144 1.65 3.28 -10.50
CA CYS A 144 2.52 3.70 -11.59
C CYS A 144 3.73 4.41 -11.02
N ALA A 145 4.92 4.14 -11.55
CA ALA A 145 6.11 4.89 -11.20
C ALA A 145 7.01 5.10 -12.42
N ASN A 146 7.77 6.20 -12.40
CA ASN A 146 8.88 6.39 -13.31
C ASN A 146 10.07 5.49 -12.90
N PRO A 147 11.15 5.40 -13.70
CA PRO A 147 12.29 4.55 -13.36
C PRO A 147 12.90 4.81 -11.98
N ASP A 148 13.03 6.07 -11.57
CA ASP A 148 13.57 6.44 -10.26
C ASP A 148 12.63 6.02 -9.11
N GLY A 149 11.31 6.14 -9.30
CA GLY A 149 10.31 5.68 -8.36
C GLY A 149 10.34 4.16 -8.18
N TRP A 150 10.48 3.40 -9.27
CA TRP A 150 10.66 1.94 -9.17
C TRP A 150 11.97 1.55 -8.49
N ALA A 151 13.05 2.29 -8.76
CA ALA A 151 14.32 2.08 -8.06
C ALA A 151 14.20 2.37 -6.56
N MET A 152 13.47 3.43 -6.19
CA MET A 152 13.19 3.79 -4.80
C MET A 152 12.34 2.75 -4.07
N LEU A 153 11.33 2.17 -4.74
CA LEU A 153 10.54 1.05 -4.20
C LEU A 153 11.36 -0.24 -4.01
N GLY A 154 12.61 -0.26 -4.50
CA GLY A 154 13.47 -1.44 -4.46
C GLY A 154 12.98 -2.55 -5.38
N TRP A 155 12.25 -2.20 -6.45
CA TRP A 155 11.71 -3.17 -7.40
C TRP A 155 12.78 -4.19 -7.80
N PRO A 156 12.49 -5.51 -7.76
CA PRO A 156 13.48 -6.51 -8.07
C PRO A 156 13.88 -6.34 -9.54
N ASN A 157 15.10 -5.86 -9.75
CA ASN A 157 15.79 -6.11 -11.00
C ASN A 157 15.81 -7.63 -11.14
N SER A 158 15.19 -8.16 -12.19
CA SER A 158 15.35 -9.57 -12.52
C SER A 158 16.84 -9.85 -12.63
N ASN A 159 17.39 -10.53 -11.63
CA ASN A 159 18.68 -11.20 -11.75
C ASN A 159 18.52 -12.41 -12.66
#